data_AF-A0A3M0ZA86-F1
#
_entry.id   AF-A0A3M0ZA86-F1
#
_cell.length_a   1.000
_cell.length_b   1.000
_cell.length_c   1.000
_cell.angle_alpha   90.00
_cell.angle_beta   90.00
_cell.angle_gamma   90.00
#
_symmetry.space_group_name_H-M   'P 1'
#
loop_
_entity.id
_entity.type
_entity.pdbx_description
1 polymer ?
#
loop_
_entity_poly.entity_id
_entity_poly.type
_entity_poly.pdbx_seq_one_letter_code
_entity_poly.pdbx_strand_id
1 'polypeptide(L)'
;MTRDPRLFSELLHVLRGLQALLETHGHELREGLRTVAAVAPQVRHTVDSLVHLAEHLRHTVEGLEPARIPHVHVLADLSQRLHELMDSAAWLLPEEPALVEEARASARLLGDLPALGEVRGELLGTLDAVTQRLRELRP
;
A
#
# COMPACT_ATOMS: atom_id res chain seq x y z
N MET A 1 -0.40 10.48 13.77
CA MET A 1 0.23 10.44 12.42
C MET A 1 -0.80 9.88 11.45
N THR A 2 -1.48 10.74 10.73
CA THR A 2 -2.41 10.38 9.64
C THR A 2 -1.57 9.82 8.50
N ARG A 3 -1.62 8.50 8.26
CA ARG A 3 -0.94 7.86 7.12
C ARG A 3 -1.78 8.14 5.87
N ASP A 4 -1.27 8.93 4.94
CA ASP A 4 -1.97 9.35 3.72
C ASP A 4 -2.23 8.12 2.81
N PRO A 5 -3.48 7.87 2.38
CA PRO A 5 -3.83 6.78 1.45
C PRO A 5 -2.97 6.75 0.18
N ARG A 6 -2.48 7.91 -0.27
CA ARG A 6 -1.64 8.03 -1.48
C ARG A 6 -0.30 7.31 -1.37
N LEU A 7 0.29 7.27 -0.17
CA LEU A 7 1.57 6.59 0.05
C LEU A 7 1.48 5.08 -0.17
N PHE A 8 0.33 4.48 0.10
CA PHE A 8 0.11 3.05 -0.12
C PHE A 8 -0.01 2.72 -1.61
N SER A 9 -0.70 3.56 -2.36
CA SER A 9 -0.82 3.43 -3.81
C SER A 9 0.53 3.58 -4.52
N GLU A 10 1.37 4.52 -4.08
CA GLU A 10 2.73 4.69 -4.60
C GLU A 10 3.61 3.47 -4.30
N LEU A 11 3.59 2.98 -3.06
CA LEU A 11 4.33 1.79 -2.69
C LEU A 11 3.90 0.57 -3.51
N LEU A 12 2.59 0.38 -3.68
CA LEU A 12 2.03 -0.71 -4.46
C LEU A 12 2.48 -0.61 -5.92
N HIS A 13 2.51 0.59 -6.50
CA HIS A 13 3.01 0.81 -7.85
C HIS A 13 4.48 0.38 -8.00
N VAL A 14 5.35 0.79 -7.08
CA VAL A 14 6.77 0.41 -7.08
C VAL A 14 6.95 -1.11 -6.94
N LEU A 15 6.21 -1.73 -6.01
CA LEU A 15 6.28 -3.18 -5.77
C LEU A 15 5.81 -3.98 -6.99
N ARG A 16 4.75 -3.55 -7.67
CA ARG A 16 4.30 -4.16 -8.92
C ARG A 16 5.35 -4.02 -10.03
N GLY A 17 6.01 -2.86 -10.13
CA GLY A 17 7.11 -2.65 -11.08
C GLY A 17 8.29 -3.60 -10.81
N LEU A 18 8.66 -3.76 -9.55
CA LEU A 18 9.70 -4.72 -9.13
C LEU A 18 9.27 -6.17 -9.42
N GLN A 19 8.03 -6.53 -9.10
CA GLN A 19 7.50 -7.86 -9.40
C GLN A 19 7.58 -8.16 -10.90
N ALA A 20 7.11 -7.25 -11.75
CA ALA A 20 7.14 -7.40 -13.20
C ALA A 20 8.58 -7.57 -13.73
N LEU A 21 9.53 -6.83 -13.19
CA LEU A 21 10.95 -6.97 -13.52
C LEU A 21 11.47 -8.36 -13.13
N LEU A 22 11.16 -8.84 -11.92
CA LEU A 22 11.57 -10.16 -11.43
C LEU A 22 10.92 -11.30 -12.23
N GLU A 23 9.68 -11.13 -12.67
CA GLU A 23 8.97 -12.11 -13.50
C GLU A 23 9.53 -12.15 -14.92
N THR A 24 9.83 -10.99 -15.50
CA THR A 24 10.33 -10.88 -16.88
C THR A 24 11.80 -11.31 -16.99
N HIS A 25 12.64 -10.86 -16.06
CA HIS A 25 14.10 -11.02 -16.13
C HIS A 25 14.67 -11.94 -15.05
N GLY A 26 13.84 -12.65 -14.29
CA GLY A 26 14.29 -13.44 -13.14
C GLY A 26 15.38 -14.47 -13.46
N HIS A 27 15.30 -15.10 -14.64
CA HIS A 27 16.33 -16.04 -15.08
C HIS A 27 17.67 -15.35 -15.37
N GLU A 28 17.65 -14.25 -16.13
CA GLU A 28 18.84 -13.47 -16.47
C GLU A 28 19.49 -12.87 -15.22
N LEU A 29 18.67 -12.37 -14.29
CA LEU A 29 19.11 -11.87 -13.01
C LEU A 29 19.78 -12.96 -12.19
N ARG A 30 19.21 -14.17 -12.12
CA ARG A 30 19.81 -15.28 -11.38
C ARG A 30 21.19 -15.65 -11.93
N GLU A 31 21.32 -15.80 -13.26
CA GLU A 31 22.61 -16.14 -13.88
C GLU A 31 23.64 -15.02 -13.71
N GLY A 32 23.21 -13.76 -13.86
CA GLY A 32 24.04 -12.58 -13.60
C GLY A 32 24.51 -12.54 -12.15
N LEU A 33 23.61 -12.71 -11.19
CA LEU A 33 23.93 -12.74 -9.76
C LEU A 33 24.85 -13.91 -9.41
N ARG A 34 24.68 -15.09 -10.02
CA ARG A 34 25.57 -16.23 -9.81
C ARG A 34 26.99 -15.95 -10.32
N THR A 35 27.09 -15.35 -11.51
CA THR A 35 28.37 -14.96 -12.11
C THR A 35 29.07 -13.91 -11.27
N VAL A 36 28.35 -12.88 -10.85
CA VAL A 36 28.91 -11.81 -10.02
C VAL A 36 29.26 -12.34 -8.63
N ALA A 37 28.45 -13.21 -8.02
CA ALA A 37 28.73 -13.77 -6.70
C ALA A 37 30.01 -14.63 -6.66
N ALA A 38 30.46 -15.18 -7.79
CA ALA A 38 31.75 -15.88 -7.88
C ALA A 38 32.96 -14.95 -7.74
N VAL A 39 32.79 -13.65 -8.04
CA VAL A 39 33.85 -12.63 -7.99
C VAL A 39 33.65 -11.66 -6.81
N ALA A 40 32.40 -11.37 -6.46
CA ALA A 40 31.97 -10.45 -5.42
C ALA A 40 30.90 -11.14 -4.54
N PRO A 41 31.30 -11.95 -3.55
CA PRO A 41 30.36 -12.69 -2.71
C PRO A 41 29.40 -11.80 -1.91
N GLN A 42 29.72 -10.51 -1.75
CA GLN A 42 28.85 -9.51 -1.12
C GLN A 42 27.47 -9.38 -1.81
N VAL A 43 27.38 -9.74 -3.09
CA VAL A 43 26.11 -9.72 -3.83
C VAL A 43 25.09 -10.70 -3.24
N ARG A 44 25.53 -11.80 -2.60
CA ARG A 44 24.64 -12.69 -1.83
C ARG A 44 23.98 -11.96 -0.67
N HIS A 45 24.75 -11.15 0.05
CA HIS A 45 24.23 -10.32 1.15
C HIS A 45 23.25 -9.25 0.66
N THR A 46 23.43 -8.72 -0.56
CA THR A 46 22.47 -7.78 -1.14
C THR A 46 21.12 -8.45 -1.39
N VAL A 47 21.09 -9.64 -1.99
CA VAL A 47 19.85 -10.40 -2.21
C VAL A 47 19.18 -10.73 -0.87
N ASP A 48 19.95 -11.15 0.13
CA ASP A 48 19.43 -11.42 1.47
C ASP A 48 18.86 -10.17 2.16
N SER A 49 19.51 -9.03 2.00
CA SER A 49 19.04 -7.74 2.54
C SER A 49 17.74 -7.29 1.88
N LEU A 50 17.58 -7.54 0.57
CA LEU A 50 16.34 -7.24 -0.13
C LEU A 50 15.18 -8.13 0.34
N VAL A 51 15.44 -9.42 0.56
CA VAL A 51 14.45 -10.34 1.17
C VAL A 51 14.06 -9.86 2.57
N HIS A 52 15.04 -9.49 3.40
CA HIS A 52 14.78 -9.01 4.76
C HIS A 52 13.97 -7.71 4.77
N LEU A 53 14.29 -6.78 3.85
CA LEU A 53 13.54 -5.53 3.71
C LEU A 53 12.10 -5.78 3.27
N ALA A 54 11.88 -6.69 2.31
CA ALA A 54 10.53 -7.06 1.87
C ALA A 54 9.72 -7.71 3.01
N GLU A 55 10.34 -8.57 3.81
CA GLU A 55 9.72 -9.17 5.00
C GLU A 55 9.41 -8.12 6.08
N HIS A 56 10.32 -7.18 6.34
CA HIS A 56 10.11 -6.12 7.31
C HIS A 56 8.98 -5.17 6.88
N LEU A 57 8.94 -4.85 5.59
CA LEU A 57 7.87 -4.08 4.99
C LEU A 57 6.54 -4.83 5.10
N ARG A 58 6.52 -6.14 4.86
CA ARG A 58 5.33 -7.00 5.07
C ARG A 58 4.81 -6.90 6.50
N HIS A 59 5.66 -7.08 7.51
CA HIS A 59 5.26 -6.93 8.92
C HIS A 59 4.73 -5.53 9.25
N THR A 60 5.34 -4.50 8.66
CA THR A 60 4.89 -3.11 8.82
C THR A 60 3.49 -2.92 8.22
N VAL A 61 3.23 -3.51 7.05
CA VAL A 61 1.93 -3.48 6.36
C VAL A 61 0.89 -4.35 7.08
N GLU A 62 1.28 -5.51 7.62
CA GLU A 62 0.42 -6.35 8.45
C GLU A 62 -0.12 -5.59 9.66
N GLY A 63 0.72 -4.77 10.30
CA GLY A 63 0.36 -3.90 11.42
C GLY A 63 -0.61 -2.76 11.06
N LEU A 64 -0.87 -2.51 9.78
CA LEU A 64 -1.91 -1.61 9.31
C LEU A 64 -3.21 -2.40 9.21
N GLU A 65 -3.99 -2.54 10.28
CA GLU A 65 -5.30 -3.21 10.22
C GLU A 65 -6.46 -2.21 10.29
N PRO A 66 -7.05 -1.80 9.15
CA PRO A 66 -8.37 -1.15 9.15
C PRO A 66 -9.45 -2.06 9.75
N ALA A 67 -9.27 -3.38 9.65
CA ALA A 67 -10.16 -4.38 10.25
C ALA A 67 -10.20 -4.35 11.79
N ARG A 68 -9.22 -3.71 12.45
CA ARG A 68 -9.28 -3.42 13.88
C ARG A 68 -10.17 -2.22 14.21
N ILE A 69 -10.57 -1.42 13.22
CA ILE A 69 -11.59 -0.38 13.39
C ILE A 69 -12.93 -1.11 13.42
N PRO A 70 -13.55 -1.28 14.61
CA PRO A 70 -14.84 -1.94 14.70
C PRO A 70 -15.84 -1.15 13.87
N HIS A 71 -16.71 -1.87 13.15
CA HIS A 71 -17.80 -1.23 12.38
C HIS A 71 -17.33 -0.26 11.28
N VAL A 72 -16.21 -0.52 10.60
CA VAL A 72 -15.73 0.32 9.47
C VAL A 72 -16.78 0.55 8.37
N HIS A 73 -17.71 -0.39 8.17
CA HIS A 73 -18.86 -0.22 7.27
C HIS A 73 -19.84 0.86 7.75
N VAL A 74 -20.06 0.99 9.07
CA VAL A 74 -20.88 2.08 9.65
C VAL A 74 -20.22 3.43 9.45
N LEU A 75 -18.89 3.50 9.48
CA LEU A 75 -18.14 4.73 9.17
C LEU A 75 -18.25 5.12 7.69
N ALA A 76 -18.26 4.12 6.78
CA ALA A 76 -18.53 4.35 5.37
C ALA A 76 -19.97 4.84 5.12
N ASP A 77 -20.96 4.21 5.76
CA ASP A 77 -22.36 4.64 5.70
C ASP A 77 -22.55 6.05 6.27
N LEU A 78 -21.87 6.37 7.38
CA LEU A 78 -21.87 7.71 7.98
C LEU A 78 -21.24 8.73 7.03
N SER A 79 -20.12 8.41 6.39
CA SER A 79 -19.47 9.26 5.39
C SER A 79 -20.40 9.59 4.23
N GLN A 80 -21.13 8.59 3.72
CA GLN A 80 -22.09 8.77 2.64
C GLN A 80 -23.23 9.70 3.07
N ARG A 81 -23.81 9.48 4.25
CA ARG A 81 -24.85 10.35 4.81
C ARG A 81 -24.38 11.78 5.08
N LEU A 82 -23.12 11.95 5.49
CA LEU A 82 -22.51 13.27 5.66
C LEU A 82 -22.35 13.99 4.32
N HIS A 83 -21.97 13.29 3.24
CA HIS A 83 -21.95 13.87 1.90
C HIS A 83 -23.34 14.31 1.45
N GLU A 84 -24.35 13.44 1.59
CA GLU A 84 -25.74 13.75 1.23
C GLU A 84 -26.27 14.96 2.04
N LEU A 85 -25.93 15.02 3.33
CA LEU A 85 -26.26 16.14 4.20
C LEU A 85 -25.57 17.43 3.73
N MET A 86 -24.28 17.39 3.38
CA MET A 86 -23.53 18.55 2.93
C MET A 86 -23.95 19.03 1.54
N ASP A 87 -24.33 18.13 0.64
CA ASP A 87 -24.94 18.49 -0.66
C ASP A 87 -26.30 19.14 -0.46
N SER A 88 -27.09 18.62 0.48
CA SER A 88 -28.40 19.17 0.85
C SER A 88 -28.31 20.46 1.67
N ALA A 89 -27.20 20.72 2.37
CA ALA A 89 -26.99 21.92 3.17
C ALA A 89 -26.24 23.03 2.41
N ALA A 90 -25.60 22.69 1.28
CA ALA A 90 -24.81 23.64 0.49
C ALA A 90 -25.60 24.86 0.02
N TRP A 91 -26.91 24.72 -0.22
CA TRP A 91 -27.79 25.84 -0.57
C TRP A 91 -28.27 26.66 0.63
N LEU A 92 -28.15 26.12 1.86
CA LEU A 92 -28.53 26.75 3.13
C LEU A 92 -27.38 27.45 3.84
N LEU A 93 -26.12 27.07 3.55
CA LEU A 93 -24.91 27.62 4.15
C LEU A 93 -23.98 28.27 3.12
N PRO A 94 -24.44 29.28 2.35
CA PRO A 94 -23.62 29.94 1.33
C PRO A 94 -22.47 30.78 1.92
N GLU A 95 -22.54 31.14 3.22
CA GLU A 95 -21.57 32.02 3.88
C GLU A 95 -20.36 31.28 4.50
N GLU A 96 -20.40 29.94 4.59
CA GLU A 96 -19.32 29.13 5.21
C GLU A 96 -18.81 27.98 4.30
N PRO A 97 -18.40 28.27 3.05
CA PRO A 97 -17.96 27.24 2.11
C PRO A 97 -16.73 26.46 2.61
N ALA A 98 -15.86 27.10 3.40
CA ALA A 98 -14.67 26.45 3.96
C ALA A 98 -15.01 25.32 4.95
N LEU A 99 -16.02 25.52 5.81
CA LEU A 99 -16.44 24.51 6.78
C LEU A 99 -17.13 23.32 6.09
N VAL A 100 -17.90 23.58 5.04
CA VAL A 100 -18.52 22.54 4.21
C VAL A 100 -17.46 21.70 3.49
N GLU A 101 -16.42 22.33 2.93
CA GLU A 101 -15.32 21.61 2.28
C GLU A 101 -14.45 20.82 3.27
N GLU A 102 -14.19 21.34 4.46
CA GLU A 102 -13.44 20.62 5.50
C GLU A 102 -14.22 19.42 6.04
N ALA A 103 -15.54 19.56 6.22
CA ALA A 103 -16.44 18.47 6.57
C ALA A 103 -16.51 17.41 5.46
N ARG A 104 -16.57 17.81 4.18
CA ARG A 104 -16.48 16.90 3.03
C ARG A 104 -15.14 16.16 2.99
N ALA A 105 -14.03 16.86 3.18
CA ALA A 105 -12.71 16.25 3.20
C ALA A 105 -12.60 15.19 4.32
N SER A 106 -13.13 15.50 5.50
CA SER A 106 -13.18 14.56 6.63
C SER A 106 -14.10 13.37 6.36
N ALA A 107 -15.26 13.59 5.75
CA ALA A 107 -16.17 12.52 5.33
C ALA A 107 -15.50 11.61 4.29
N ARG A 108 -14.80 12.16 3.28
CA ARG A 108 -14.07 11.36 2.28
C ARG A 108 -13.05 10.43 2.93
N LEU A 109 -12.25 10.95 3.87
CA LEU A 109 -11.29 10.12 4.60
C LEU A 109 -11.96 8.95 5.31
N LEU A 110 -13.15 9.13 5.89
CA LEU A 110 -13.93 8.05 6.51
C LEU A 110 -14.49 7.05 5.48
N GLY A 111 -14.87 7.53 4.30
CA GLY A 111 -15.36 6.71 3.19
C GLY A 111 -14.26 5.89 2.49
N ASP A 112 -13.01 6.37 2.53
CA ASP A 112 -11.85 5.69 1.93
C ASP A 112 -11.23 4.62 2.87
N LEU A 113 -11.62 4.59 4.16
CA LEU A 113 -11.13 3.60 5.14
C LEU A 113 -11.36 2.13 4.74
N PRO A 114 -12.51 1.73 4.15
CA PRO A 114 -12.70 0.37 3.64
C PRO A 114 -11.76 0.01 2.49
N ALA A 115 -11.53 0.95 1.56
CA ALA A 115 -10.60 0.76 0.43
C ALA A 115 -9.15 0.58 0.90
N LEU A 116 -8.80 1.13 2.08
CA LEU A 116 -7.50 0.91 2.70
C LEU A 116 -7.27 -0.57 3.07
N GLY A 117 -8.33 -1.32 3.35
CA GLY A 117 -8.28 -2.77 3.56
C GLY A 117 -7.94 -3.54 2.29
N GLU A 118 -8.54 -3.15 1.16
CA GLU A 118 -8.27 -3.75 -0.16
C GLU A 118 -6.84 -3.45 -0.63
N VAL A 119 -6.41 -2.18 -0.56
CA VAL A 119 -5.04 -1.77 -0.92
C VAL A 119 -4.01 -2.47 -0.04
N ARG A 120 -4.29 -2.65 1.26
CA ARG A 120 -3.43 -3.44 2.16
C ARG A 120 -3.37 -4.90 1.74
N GLY A 121 -4.52 -5.53 1.46
CA GLY A 121 -4.56 -6.92 1.02
C GLY A 121 -3.73 -7.13 -0.25
N GLU A 122 -3.86 -6.20 -1.19
CA GLU A 122 -3.08 -6.21 -2.41
C GLU A 122 -1.57 -5.99 -2.17
N LEU A 123 -1.21 -5.03 -1.32
CA LEU A 123 0.19 -4.80 -0.91
C LEU A 123 0.83 -6.05 -0.30
N LEU A 124 0.11 -6.75 0.59
CA LEU A 124 0.60 -7.98 1.20
C LEU A 124 0.81 -9.07 0.15
N GLY A 125 -0.14 -9.25 -0.76
CA GLY A 125 -0.01 -10.20 -1.87
C GLY A 125 1.18 -9.89 -2.78
N THR A 126 1.38 -8.62 -3.15
CA THR A 126 2.53 -8.20 -3.96
C THR A 126 3.85 -8.40 -3.21
N LEU A 127 3.89 -8.08 -1.91
CA LEU A 127 5.09 -8.29 -1.08
C LEU A 127 5.46 -9.77 -0.96
N ASP A 128 4.48 -10.66 -0.80
CA ASP A 128 4.71 -12.11 -0.76
C ASP A 128 5.28 -12.61 -2.09
N ALA A 129 4.70 -12.18 -3.21
CA ALA A 129 5.18 -12.52 -4.54
C ALA A 129 6.62 -12.04 -4.78
N VAL A 130 6.90 -10.77 -4.49
CA VAL A 130 8.26 -10.18 -4.61
C VAL A 130 9.25 -10.93 -3.71
N THR A 131 8.90 -11.19 -2.45
CA THR A 131 9.77 -11.88 -1.50
C THR A 131 10.11 -13.30 -1.98
N GLN A 132 9.12 -14.04 -2.49
CA GLN A 132 9.34 -15.35 -3.07
C GLN A 132 10.31 -15.28 -4.25
N ARG A 133 10.11 -14.35 -5.18
CA ARG A 133 10.98 -14.20 -6.36
C ARG A 133 12.40 -13.78 -5.99
N LEU A 134 12.58 -12.89 -5.02
CA LEU A 134 13.90 -12.54 -4.52
C LEU A 134 14.63 -13.75 -3.91
N ARG A 135 13.92 -14.64 -3.20
CA ARG A 135 14.51 -15.89 -2.68
C ARG A 135 14.95 -16.83 -3.80
N GLU A 136 14.20 -16.87 -4.91
CA GLU A 136 14.57 -17.63 -6.10
C GLU A 136 15.80 -17.08 -6.83
N LEU A 137 16.24 -15.84 -6.52
CA LEU A 137 17.47 -15.25 -7.04
C LEU A 137 18.71 -15.60 -6.20
N ARG A 138 18.56 -16.27 -5.06
CA ARG A 138 19.70 -16.71 -4.24
C ARG A 138 20.56 -17.70 -5.04
N PRO A 139 21.86 -17.41 -5.26
CA PRO A 139 22.77 -18.27 -6.01
C PRO A 139 23.31 -19.45 -5.19
#